data_AF-A0A9D5GQV8-F1
#
_entry.id   AF-A0A9D5GQV8-F1
#
_cell.length_a   1.000
_cell.length_b   1.000
_cell.length_c   1.000
_cell.angle_alpha   90.00
_cell.angle_beta   90.00
_cell.angle_gamma   90.00
#
_symmetry.space_group_name_H-M   'P 1'
#
loop_
_entity.id
_entity.type
_entity.pdbx_description
1 polymer ?
#
loop_
_entity_poly.entity_id
_entity_poly.type
_entity_poly.pdbx_seq_one_letter_code
_entity_poly.pdbx_strand_id
1 'polypeptide(L)'
;HVDPTASHYLKIVLDRIFDKENFRNEIIWQRNQKRGKGSQYSSKKFGANTDTIFFYSKSDSYYLNITRKLNEEERLLKFKKADKEGHRYYTGIPIFRSKSMGERPNLCFEWRGFKNPYPSGWRLSKERLEEEYQKGNIVILSNGKLERRMYEQDYEGLPLDNNWVDIPRISKKESLGYPTQKPLALLQRIIKASSNLGDVVLDR
;
A
#
# COMPACT_ATOMS: atom_id res chain seq x y z
N HIS A 1 19.62 2.43 -5.07
CA HIS A 1 18.88 3.18 -6.11
C HIS A 1 19.75 3.28 -7.34
N VAL A 2 19.22 3.03 -8.53
CA VAL A 2 19.99 3.02 -9.79
C VAL A 2 19.22 3.76 -10.87
N ASP A 3 19.95 4.51 -11.69
CA ASP A 3 19.41 5.06 -12.93
C ASP A 3 19.13 3.90 -13.92
N PRO A 4 18.11 4.01 -14.80
CA PRO A 4 17.77 2.98 -15.78
C PRO A 4 18.91 2.54 -16.70
N THR A 5 19.95 3.35 -16.89
CA THR A 5 21.10 3.00 -17.75
C THR A 5 21.93 1.83 -17.23
N ALA A 6 21.92 1.57 -15.92
CA ALA A 6 22.75 0.53 -15.30
C ALA A 6 21.95 -0.47 -14.45
N SER A 7 20.64 -0.29 -14.33
CA SER A 7 19.78 -1.07 -13.42
C SER A 7 19.87 -2.58 -13.69
N HIS A 8 19.79 -3.00 -14.95
CA HIS A 8 19.82 -4.42 -15.34
C HIS A 8 21.15 -5.10 -15.02
N TYR A 9 22.28 -4.42 -15.28
CA TYR A 9 23.60 -4.94 -14.97
C TYR A 9 23.81 -5.04 -13.46
N LEU A 10 23.41 -4.02 -12.70
CA LEU A 10 23.52 -4.06 -11.25
C LEU A 10 22.64 -5.14 -10.64
N LYS A 11 21.43 -5.37 -11.18
CA LYS A 11 20.53 -6.43 -10.71
C LYS A 11 21.21 -7.79 -10.74
N ILE A 12 21.88 -8.13 -11.85
CA ILE A 12 22.58 -9.41 -12.02
C ILE A 12 23.73 -9.55 -11.01
N VAL A 13 24.50 -8.47 -10.78
CA VAL A 13 25.58 -8.48 -9.79
C VAL A 13 25.02 -8.66 -8.37
N LEU A 14 23.93 -7.96 -8.03
CA LEU A 14 23.26 -8.09 -6.74
C LEU A 14 22.68 -9.49 -6.53
N ASP A 15 22.09 -10.11 -7.55
CA ASP A 15 21.61 -11.50 -7.49
C ASP A 15 22.72 -12.47 -7.14
N ARG A 16 23.93 -12.25 -7.68
CA ARG A 16 25.08 -13.09 -7.37
C ARG A 16 25.59 -12.89 -5.94
N ILE A 17 25.45 -11.69 -5.37
CA ILE A 17 25.94 -11.36 -4.02
C ILE A 17 24.91 -11.75 -2.95
N PHE A 18 23.64 -11.46 -3.18
CA PHE A 18 22.56 -11.59 -2.20
C PHE A 18 21.68 -12.83 -2.41
N ASP A 19 21.89 -13.57 -3.50
CA ASP A 19 20.98 -14.59 -4.02
C ASP A 19 19.72 -13.98 -4.68
N LYS A 20 19.32 -14.55 -5.81
CA LYS A 20 18.10 -14.14 -6.54
C LYS A 20 16.83 -14.43 -5.76
N GLU A 21 16.83 -15.46 -4.91
CA GLU A 21 15.68 -15.83 -4.07
C GLU A 21 15.44 -14.78 -2.96
N ASN A 22 16.46 -13.98 -2.66
CA ASN A 22 16.39 -12.89 -1.69
C ASN A 22 15.90 -11.56 -2.27
N PHE A 23 15.70 -11.50 -3.60
CA PHE A 23 15.06 -10.37 -4.25
C PHE A 23 13.57 -10.34 -3.95
N ARG A 24 13.06 -9.20 -3.49
CA ARG A 24 11.64 -9.05 -3.12
C ARG A 24 10.84 -8.41 -4.22
N ASN A 25 11.26 -7.23 -4.66
CA ASN A 25 10.71 -6.54 -5.82
C ASN A 25 11.58 -5.34 -6.20
N GLU A 26 11.24 -4.75 -7.35
CA GLU A 26 11.68 -3.41 -7.70
C GLU A 26 10.61 -2.39 -7.35
N ILE A 27 11.07 -1.26 -6.82
CA ILE A 27 10.26 -0.08 -6.56
C ILE A 27 10.64 0.98 -7.59
N ILE A 28 9.63 1.48 -8.29
CA ILE A 28 9.77 2.54 -9.29
C ILE A 28 9.42 3.87 -8.63
N TRP A 29 10.37 4.79 -8.60
CA TRP A 29 10.16 6.14 -8.09
C TRP A 29 10.10 7.15 -9.24
N GLN A 30 8.98 7.87 -9.36
CA GLN A 30 8.80 8.90 -10.38
C GLN A 30 9.27 10.28 -9.87
N ARG A 31 10.32 10.83 -10.49
CA ARG A 31 10.94 12.10 -10.06
C ARG A 31 10.07 13.35 -10.29
N ASN A 32 9.44 13.44 -11.46
CA ASN A 32 8.62 14.61 -11.85
C ASN A 32 7.14 14.23 -12.00
N GLN A 33 6.27 14.92 -11.25
CA GLN A 33 4.83 14.68 -11.25
C GLN A 33 4.06 15.44 -12.35
N LYS A 34 4.58 16.60 -12.81
CA LYS A 34 3.80 17.58 -13.59
C LYS A 34 4.01 17.56 -15.11
N ARG A 35 4.44 16.42 -15.68
CA ARG A 35 4.65 16.06 -17.12
C ARG A 35 6.05 15.52 -17.36
N GLY A 36 6.17 14.56 -18.29
CA GLY A 36 7.46 14.24 -18.89
C GLY A 36 7.97 15.48 -19.61
N LYS A 37 9.20 15.91 -19.31
CA LYS A 37 9.83 16.97 -20.09
C LYS A 37 10.05 16.41 -21.50
N GLY A 38 9.19 16.78 -22.43
CA GLY A 38 9.49 16.65 -23.85
C GLY A 38 10.78 17.40 -24.12
N SER A 39 11.72 16.73 -24.76
CA SER A 39 12.87 17.39 -25.35
C SER A 39 12.34 18.35 -26.43
N GLN A 40 12.87 19.58 -26.51
CA GLN A 40 12.61 20.48 -27.66
C GLN A 40 13.19 19.90 -28.97
N TYR A 41 14.07 18.90 -28.87
CA TYR A 41 14.64 18.16 -29.98
C TYR A 41 13.90 16.83 -30.18
N SER A 42 13.84 16.35 -31.43
CA SER A 42 13.32 15.02 -31.77
C SER A 42 14.12 13.93 -31.04
N SER A 43 13.56 13.42 -29.95
CA SER A 43 14.13 12.29 -29.21
C SER A 43 13.68 10.99 -29.86
N LYS A 44 14.62 10.11 -30.18
CA LYS A 44 14.33 8.72 -30.62
C LYS A 44 14.00 7.79 -29.44
N LYS A 45 13.71 8.33 -28.25
CA LYS A 45 13.40 7.58 -27.02
C LYS A 45 12.40 8.32 -26.12
N PHE A 46 11.73 7.57 -25.25
CA PHE A 46 10.90 8.13 -24.18
C PHE A 46 11.73 8.89 -23.15
N GLY A 47 11.10 9.87 -22.49
CA GLY A 47 11.76 10.65 -21.43
C GLY A 47 12.00 9.83 -20.17
N ALA A 48 13.24 9.82 -19.68
CA ALA A 48 13.58 9.16 -18.42
C ALA A 48 13.10 10.00 -17.23
N ASN A 49 12.09 9.50 -16.52
CA ASN A 49 11.51 10.17 -15.34
C ASN A 49 11.46 9.29 -14.09
N THR A 50 11.89 8.04 -14.22
CA THR A 50 11.84 7.05 -13.16
C THR A 50 13.24 6.66 -12.74
N ASP A 51 13.36 6.31 -11.47
CA ASP A 51 14.49 5.59 -10.92
C ASP A 51 14.02 4.27 -10.33
N THR A 52 14.93 3.30 -10.28
CA THR A 52 14.66 1.98 -9.72
C THR A 52 15.36 1.80 -8.38
N ILE A 53 14.62 1.31 -7.40
CA ILE A 53 15.15 0.89 -6.11
C ILE A 53 14.94 -0.63 -6.03
N PHE A 54 16.04 -1.38 -6.00
CA PHE A 54 15.97 -2.81 -5.77
C PHE A 54 15.83 -3.10 -4.28
N PHE A 55 14.82 -3.89 -3.94
CA PHE A 55 14.60 -4.35 -2.57
C PHE A 55 15.02 -5.82 -2.44
N TYR A 56 16.05 -6.04 -1.62
CA TYR A 56 16.49 -7.35 -1.18
C TYR A 56 16.31 -7.48 0.32
N SER A 57 16.05 -8.70 0.79
CA SER A 57 16.14 -9.06 2.20
C SER A 57 17.16 -10.17 2.39
N LYS A 58 17.73 -10.30 3.59
CA LYS A 58 18.66 -11.40 3.89
C LYS A 58 17.96 -12.76 4.03
N SER A 59 16.68 -12.74 4.39
CA SER A 59 15.84 -13.91 4.59
C SER A 59 14.36 -13.55 4.38
N ASP A 60 13.47 -14.54 4.47
CA ASP A 60 12.01 -14.30 4.43
C ASP A 60 11.46 -13.70 5.74
N SER A 61 12.25 -13.70 6.80
CA SER A 61 11.91 -13.00 8.05
C SER A 61 12.58 -11.63 8.07
N TYR A 62 11.78 -10.59 7.83
CA TYR A 62 12.22 -9.20 7.88
C TYR A 62 11.05 -8.29 8.24
N TYR A 63 11.36 -7.12 8.81
CA TYR A 63 10.37 -6.10 9.07
C TYR A 63 10.00 -5.39 7.76
N LEU A 64 8.69 -5.30 7.49
CA LEU A 64 8.18 -4.51 6.39
C LEU A 64 6.83 -3.88 6.74
N ASN A 65 6.81 -2.56 6.86
CA ASN A 65 5.60 -1.78 6.98
C ASN A 65 5.24 -1.15 5.63
N ILE A 66 4.38 -1.85 4.89
CA ILE A 66 3.82 -1.38 3.61
C ILE A 66 2.55 -0.56 3.79
N THR A 67 2.34 0.11 4.93
CA THR A 67 1.14 0.91 5.14
C THR A 67 1.49 2.40 5.15
N ARG A 68 0.83 3.18 4.27
CA ARG A 68 0.92 4.64 4.29
C ARG A 68 -0.36 5.27 4.82
N LYS A 69 -0.23 6.38 5.54
CA LYS A 69 -1.37 7.19 5.94
C LYS A 69 -1.95 7.94 4.74
N LEU A 70 -3.24 8.22 4.83
CA LEU A 70 -3.96 9.06 3.87
C LEU A 70 -3.57 10.52 4.11
N ASN A 71 -3.44 11.29 3.03
CA ASN A 71 -3.46 12.74 3.16
C ASN A 71 -4.91 13.22 3.45
N GLU A 72 -5.09 14.51 3.73
CA GLU A 72 -6.39 15.06 4.10
C GLU A 72 -7.45 14.90 3.01
N GLU A 73 -7.11 15.17 1.74
CA GLU A 73 -8.03 15.03 0.61
C GLU A 73 -8.48 13.57 0.43
N GLU A 74 -7.53 12.62 0.44
CA GLU A 74 -7.81 11.19 0.34
C GLU A 74 -8.68 10.71 1.51
N ARG A 75 -8.41 11.22 2.73
CA ARG A 75 -9.16 10.92 3.95
C ARG A 75 -10.62 11.38 3.82
N LEU A 76 -10.84 12.63 3.40
CA LEU A 76 -12.17 13.18 3.16
C LEU A 76 -12.93 12.44 2.06
N LEU A 77 -12.23 12.04 0.99
CA LEU A 77 -12.83 11.29 -0.13
C LEU A 77 -13.18 9.85 0.27
N LYS A 78 -12.39 9.22 1.14
CA LYS A 78 -12.63 7.85 1.60
C LYS A 78 -13.75 7.80 2.63
N PHE A 79 -13.67 8.62 3.69
CA PHE A 79 -14.59 8.61 4.83
C PHE A 79 -15.73 9.65 4.68
N LYS A 80 -16.56 9.44 3.65
CA LYS A 80 -17.66 10.36 3.29
C LYS A 80 -18.90 10.23 4.19
N LYS A 81 -19.11 9.07 4.81
CA LYS A 81 -20.28 8.81 5.66
C LYS A 81 -19.91 9.07 7.12
N ALA A 82 -20.91 9.39 7.92
CA ALA A 82 -20.80 9.50 9.37
C ALA A 82 -21.99 8.80 10.03
N ASP A 83 -21.77 8.25 11.23
CA ASP A 83 -22.85 7.67 12.01
C ASP A 83 -23.60 8.76 12.81
N LYS A 84 -24.52 8.35 13.68
CA LYS A 84 -25.34 9.28 14.48
C LYS A 84 -24.51 10.10 15.47
N GLU A 85 -23.33 9.61 15.85
CA GLU A 85 -22.41 10.25 16.78
C GLU A 85 -21.38 11.13 16.05
N GLY A 86 -21.40 11.11 14.70
CA GLY A 86 -20.48 11.89 13.87
C GLY A 86 -19.19 11.16 13.52
N HIS A 87 -19.01 9.90 13.93
CA HIS A 87 -17.82 9.13 13.59
C HIS A 87 -17.82 8.77 12.10
N ARG A 88 -16.74 9.13 11.41
CA ARG A 88 -16.65 8.97 9.95
C ARG A 88 -16.24 7.55 9.57
N TYR A 89 -16.84 7.04 8.49
CA TYR A 89 -16.57 5.69 8.01
C TYR A 89 -16.70 5.60 6.49
N TYR A 90 -16.15 4.52 5.92
CA TYR A 90 -16.42 4.10 4.54
C TYR A 90 -17.06 2.72 4.49
N THR A 91 -17.69 2.43 3.36
CA THR A 91 -18.47 1.19 3.13
C THR A 91 -18.03 0.53 1.82
N GLY A 92 -18.69 -0.55 1.43
CA GLY A 92 -18.31 -1.31 0.22
C GLY A 92 -17.24 -2.37 0.47
N ILE A 93 -16.92 -2.62 1.74
CA ILE A 93 -16.10 -3.76 2.14
C ILE A 93 -16.97 -5.01 2.00
N PRO A 94 -16.58 -6.00 1.18
CA PRO A 94 -17.38 -7.20 1.01
C PRO A 94 -17.48 -7.98 2.33
N ILE A 95 -18.69 -8.40 2.67
CA ILE A 95 -18.97 -9.27 3.83
C ILE A 95 -18.83 -10.74 3.45
N PHE A 96 -19.18 -11.05 2.19
CA PHE A 96 -19.05 -12.37 1.60
C PHE A 96 -17.78 -12.49 0.76
N ARG A 97 -17.32 -13.72 0.60
CA ARG A 97 -16.29 -14.08 -0.37
C ARG A 97 -16.93 -14.16 -1.76
N SER A 98 -16.19 -13.80 -2.81
CA SER A 98 -16.64 -13.97 -4.19
C SER A 98 -16.63 -15.46 -4.58
N LYS A 99 -17.38 -15.80 -5.64
CA LYS A 99 -17.45 -17.17 -6.18
C LYS A 99 -16.08 -17.75 -6.58
N SER A 100 -15.14 -16.90 -6.97
CA SER A 100 -13.79 -17.29 -7.42
C SER A 100 -12.81 -17.65 -6.29
N MET A 101 -13.13 -17.39 -5.02
CA MET A 101 -12.17 -17.52 -3.92
C MET A 101 -12.11 -18.91 -3.26
N GLY A 102 -12.55 -19.95 -3.99
CA GLY A 102 -12.58 -21.35 -3.54
C GLY A 102 -13.58 -21.62 -2.43
N GLU A 103 -13.98 -22.88 -2.25
CA GLU A 103 -14.93 -23.27 -1.22
C GLU A 103 -14.32 -23.23 0.18
N ARG A 104 -15.11 -22.81 1.16
CA ARG A 104 -14.72 -22.77 2.58
C ARG A 104 -15.91 -23.21 3.44
N PRO A 105 -16.18 -24.52 3.56
CA PRO A 105 -17.33 -25.03 4.30
C PRO A 105 -17.40 -24.52 5.76
N ASN A 106 -16.25 -24.34 6.41
CA ASN A 106 -16.16 -23.78 7.75
C ASN A 106 -16.63 -22.31 7.87
N LEU A 107 -16.72 -21.59 6.74
CA LEU A 107 -17.24 -20.23 6.64
C LEU A 107 -18.61 -20.20 5.95
N CYS A 108 -19.29 -21.33 5.81
CA CYS A 108 -20.64 -21.43 5.27
C CYS A 108 -21.60 -21.73 6.42
N PHE A 109 -22.19 -20.69 7.00
CA PHE A 109 -23.10 -20.82 8.14
C PHE A 109 -24.21 -19.76 8.07
N GLU A 110 -25.28 -19.98 8.80
CA GLU A 110 -26.33 -18.99 9.00
C GLU A 110 -25.99 -18.07 10.18
N TRP A 111 -26.17 -16.76 9.98
CA TRP A 111 -25.98 -15.76 11.02
C TRP A 111 -27.08 -14.70 10.93
N ARG A 112 -27.90 -14.58 11.99
CA ARG A 112 -29.01 -13.61 12.09
C ARG A 112 -29.96 -13.62 10.87
N GLY A 113 -30.26 -14.82 10.35
CA GLY A 113 -31.10 -15.02 9.17
C GLY A 113 -30.41 -14.80 7.82
N PHE A 114 -29.13 -14.41 7.81
CA PHE A 114 -28.34 -14.28 6.60
C PHE A 114 -27.55 -15.57 6.32
N LYS A 115 -27.48 -15.93 5.03
CA LYS A 115 -26.66 -17.03 4.51
C LYS A 115 -25.70 -16.49 3.46
N ASN A 116 -24.52 -17.10 3.37
CA ASN A 116 -23.57 -16.79 2.33
C ASN A 116 -24.14 -17.16 0.94
N PRO A 117 -23.96 -16.30 -0.08
CA PRO A 117 -24.52 -16.53 -1.42
C PRO A 117 -23.74 -17.58 -2.23
N TYR A 118 -22.52 -17.91 -1.83
CA TYR A 118 -21.63 -18.85 -2.53
C TYR A 118 -20.94 -19.79 -1.53
N PRO A 119 -20.54 -21.01 -1.94
CA PRO A 119 -19.78 -21.95 -1.10
C PRO A 119 -18.42 -21.43 -0.62
N SER A 120 -17.97 -20.28 -1.16
CA SER A 120 -16.78 -19.59 -0.68
C SER A 120 -16.98 -18.91 0.69
N GLY A 121 -18.23 -18.76 1.16
CA GLY A 121 -18.54 -18.42 2.54
C GLY A 121 -18.43 -16.94 2.92
N TRP A 122 -18.52 -16.69 4.21
CA TRP A 122 -18.30 -15.39 4.84
C TRP A 122 -16.82 -14.97 4.78
N ARG A 123 -16.53 -13.67 4.87
CA ARG A 123 -15.15 -13.18 5.05
C ARG A 123 -14.63 -13.32 6.47
N LEU A 124 -15.53 -13.50 7.44
CA LEU A 124 -15.25 -13.57 8.87
C LEU A 124 -15.86 -14.84 9.44
N SER A 125 -15.29 -15.36 10.53
CA SER A 125 -15.93 -16.43 11.30
C SER A 125 -17.21 -15.91 11.97
N LYS A 126 -18.05 -16.82 12.47
CA LYS A 126 -19.30 -16.46 13.13
C LYS A 126 -19.06 -15.59 14.37
N GLU A 127 -18.03 -15.93 15.14
CA GLU A 127 -17.62 -15.21 16.35
C GLU A 127 -17.18 -13.79 16.01
N ARG A 128 -16.31 -13.63 15.00
CA ARG A 128 -15.89 -12.29 14.53
C ARG A 128 -17.03 -11.48 13.92
N LEU A 129 -17.97 -12.11 13.22
CA LEU A 129 -19.15 -11.38 12.72
C LEU A 129 -19.97 -10.80 13.88
N GLU A 130 -20.14 -11.58 14.94
CA GLU A 130 -20.87 -11.11 16.12
C GLU A 130 -20.10 -10.00 16.84
N GLU A 131 -18.79 -10.15 17.05
CA GLU A 131 -17.94 -9.09 17.64
C GLU A 131 -18.02 -7.78 16.85
N GLU A 132 -17.89 -7.84 15.52
CA GLU A 132 -17.94 -6.66 14.66
C GLU A 132 -19.35 -6.06 14.59
N TYR A 133 -20.40 -6.88 14.74
CA TYR A 133 -21.77 -6.38 14.87
C TYR A 133 -21.98 -5.63 16.19
N GLN A 134 -21.49 -6.16 17.31
CA GLN A 134 -21.57 -5.49 18.62
C GLN A 134 -20.79 -4.16 18.65
N LYS A 135 -19.68 -4.08 17.92
CA LYS A 135 -18.91 -2.84 17.73
C LYS A 135 -19.56 -1.83 16.78
N GLY A 136 -20.63 -2.19 16.08
CA GLY A 136 -21.24 -1.35 15.05
C GLY A 136 -20.50 -1.32 13.70
N ASN A 137 -19.47 -2.16 13.53
CA ASN A 137 -18.74 -2.31 12.27
C ASN A 137 -19.52 -3.13 11.24
N ILE A 138 -20.47 -3.95 11.67
CA ILE A 138 -21.46 -4.63 10.81
C ILE A 138 -22.85 -4.17 11.23
N VAL A 139 -23.64 -3.71 10.26
CA VAL A 139 -24.98 -3.18 10.51
C VAL A 139 -25.98 -3.82 9.56
N ILE A 140 -27.14 -4.21 10.09
CA ILE A 140 -28.32 -4.58 9.30
C ILE A 140 -29.09 -3.29 9.03
N LEU A 141 -29.13 -2.86 7.77
CA LEU A 141 -29.85 -1.66 7.35
C LEU A 141 -31.37 -1.91 7.36
N SER A 142 -32.16 -0.84 7.41
CA SER A 142 -33.63 -0.92 7.37
C SER A 142 -34.19 -1.62 6.12
N ASN A 143 -33.44 -1.61 5.02
CA ASN A 143 -33.77 -2.33 3.79
C ASN A 143 -33.37 -3.82 3.81
N GLY A 144 -32.94 -4.35 4.95
CA GLY A 144 -32.55 -5.74 5.14
C GLY A 144 -31.16 -6.10 4.61
N LYS A 145 -30.36 -5.13 4.12
CA LYS A 145 -28.99 -5.40 3.65
C LYS A 145 -27.98 -5.31 4.78
N LEU A 146 -26.95 -6.16 4.72
CA LEU A 146 -25.78 -6.02 5.56
C LEU A 146 -24.82 -4.97 4.98
N GLU A 147 -24.39 -4.05 5.84
CA GLU A 147 -23.34 -3.08 5.54
C GLU A 147 -22.18 -3.31 6.49
N ARG A 148 -20.96 -3.37 5.95
CA ARG A 148 -19.74 -3.32 6.74
C ARG A 148 -19.14 -1.93 6.65
N ARG A 149 -18.87 -1.36 7.83
CA ARG A 149 -18.28 -0.06 8.04
C ARG A 149 -16.84 -0.23 8.46
N MET A 150 -15.98 0.63 7.94
CA MET A 150 -14.63 0.82 8.43
C MET A 150 -14.49 2.27 8.84
N TYR A 151 -14.34 2.46 10.14
CA TYR A 151 -14.23 3.76 10.75
C TYR A 151 -12.84 4.36 10.56
N GLU A 152 -12.78 5.69 10.50
CA GLU A 152 -11.55 6.44 10.26
C GLU A 152 -10.50 6.18 11.34
N GLN A 153 -10.92 6.11 12.61
CA GLN A 153 -10.02 5.86 13.74
C GLN A 153 -9.35 4.48 13.72
N ASP A 154 -10.02 3.48 13.15
CA ASP A 154 -9.52 2.10 13.09
C ASP A 154 -8.75 1.81 11.78
N TYR A 155 -8.68 2.80 10.88
CA TYR A 155 -8.07 2.61 9.58
C TYR A 155 -6.55 2.77 9.63
N GLU A 156 -5.85 1.66 9.43
CA GLU A 156 -4.38 1.63 9.53
C GLU A 156 -3.68 2.41 8.40
N GLY A 157 -4.28 2.45 7.20
CA GLY A 157 -3.74 3.17 6.04
C GLY A 157 -3.98 2.44 4.72
N LEU A 158 -3.47 3.01 3.63
CA LEU A 158 -3.45 2.32 2.34
C LEU A 158 -2.21 1.43 2.23
N PRO A 159 -2.33 0.25 1.60
CA PRO A 159 -1.15 -0.50 1.20
C PRO A 159 -0.33 0.36 0.23
N LEU A 160 0.96 0.46 0.52
CA LEU A 160 1.97 1.07 -0.32
C LEU A 160 2.35 0.05 -1.38
N ASP A 161 2.21 0.44 -2.64
CA ASP A 161 2.65 -0.37 -3.76
C ASP A 161 4.12 -0.09 -4.12
N ASN A 162 4.57 -0.67 -5.22
CA ASN A 162 5.92 -0.48 -5.73
C ASN A 162 6.03 0.67 -6.75
N ASN A 163 5.02 1.52 -6.92
CA ASN A 163 5.02 2.64 -7.86
C ASN A 163 4.84 3.97 -7.12
N TRP A 164 5.97 4.55 -6.71
CA TRP A 164 5.99 5.76 -5.90
C TRP A 164 5.96 7.00 -6.77
N VAL A 165 4.75 7.54 -6.95
CA VAL A 165 4.48 8.74 -7.76
C VAL A 165 4.28 10.01 -6.92
N ASP A 166 4.17 9.88 -5.60
CA ASP A 166 3.78 10.95 -4.68
C ASP A 166 4.98 11.65 -4.01
N ILE A 167 6.20 11.13 -4.18
CA ILE A 167 7.42 11.76 -3.65
C ILE A 167 8.07 12.63 -4.72
N PRO A 168 8.04 13.98 -4.60
CA PRO A 168 8.67 14.84 -5.59
C PRO A 168 10.19 14.77 -5.50
N ARG A 169 10.88 15.15 -6.59
CA ARG A 169 12.32 15.44 -6.55
C ARG A 169 12.66 16.47 -5.47
N ILE A 170 13.94 16.51 -5.10
CA ILE A 170 14.47 17.46 -4.14
C ILE A 170 14.09 18.91 -4.48
N SER A 171 13.64 19.65 -3.47
CA SER A 171 13.29 21.06 -3.58
C SER A 171 14.51 21.96 -3.37
N LYS A 172 14.47 23.21 -3.85
CA LYS A 172 15.54 24.19 -3.59
C LYS A 172 15.77 24.45 -2.10
N LYS A 173 14.73 24.35 -1.27
CA LYS A 173 14.82 24.57 0.19
C LYS A 173 15.59 23.47 0.91
N GLU A 174 15.62 22.28 0.32
CA GLU A 174 16.23 21.07 0.88
C GLU A 174 17.61 20.77 0.28
N SER A 175 17.90 21.35 -0.89
CA SER A 175 19.14 21.10 -1.60
C SER A 175 20.34 21.67 -0.85
N LEU A 176 21.33 20.80 -0.63
CA LEU A 176 22.64 21.15 -0.08
C LEU A 176 23.69 21.35 -1.18
N GLY A 177 23.28 21.36 -2.45
CA GLY A 177 24.18 21.50 -3.60
C GLY A 177 24.81 20.19 -4.11
N TYR A 178 24.52 19.04 -3.50
CA TYR A 178 25.03 17.75 -3.99
C TYR A 178 24.27 17.30 -5.26
N PRO A 179 24.97 16.94 -6.35
CA PRO A 179 24.36 16.66 -7.66
C PRO A 179 23.34 15.51 -7.67
N THR A 180 23.48 14.52 -6.79
CA THR A 180 22.66 13.29 -6.78
C THR A 180 21.80 13.17 -5.51
N GLN A 181 21.65 14.25 -4.75
CA GLN A 181 20.91 14.27 -3.49
C GLN A 181 19.48 13.75 -3.68
N LYS A 182 19.07 12.85 -2.79
CA LYS A 182 17.69 12.33 -2.73
C LYS A 182 16.86 13.14 -1.75
N PRO A 183 15.55 13.28 -2.01
CA PRO A 183 14.67 13.97 -1.09
C PRO A 183 14.55 13.18 0.21
N LEU A 184 14.51 13.87 1.33
CA LEU A 184 14.35 13.34 2.68
C LEU A 184 13.09 12.50 2.78
N ALA A 185 12.02 12.90 2.10
CA ALA A 185 10.77 12.14 2.04
C ALA A 185 10.96 10.73 1.45
N LEU A 186 11.86 10.55 0.47
CA LEU A 186 12.17 9.22 -0.07
C LEU A 186 12.90 8.37 0.97
N LEU A 187 13.92 8.92 1.60
CA LEU A 187 14.71 8.21 2.62
C LEU A 187 13.84 7.86 3.84
N GLN A 188 13.00 8.79 4.29
CA GLN A 188 12.06 8.57 5.38
C GLN A 188 11.07 7.44 5.07
N ARG A 189 10.57 7.35 3.83
CA ARG A 189 9.69 6.25 3.43
C ARG A 189 10.40 4.92 3.48
N ILE A 190 11.61 4.84 2.91
CA ILE A 190 12.41 3.60 2.90
C ILE A 190 12.65 3.15 4.34
N ILE A 191 13.19 4.03 5.20
CA ILE A 191 13.53 3.71 6.59
C ILE A 191 12.29 3.29 7.38
N LYS A 192 11.19 4.06 7.35
CA LYS A 192 9.97 3.71 8.08
C LYS A 192 9.32 2.41 7.58
N ALA A 193 9.49 2.09 6.30
CA ALA A 193 8.97 0.84 5.75
C ALA A 193 9.84 -0.35 6.14
N SER A 194 11.16 -0.20 6.27
CA SER A 194 12.09 -1.33 6.40
C SER A 194 12.88 -1.39 7.71
N SER A 195 12.52 -0.59 8.72
CA SER A 195 13.21 -0.58 10.02
C SER A 195 12.30 -0.15 11.18
N ASN A 196 12.67 -0.58 12.38
CA ASN A 196 12.06 -0.21 13.65
C ASN A 196 12.86 0.89 14.36
N LEU A 197 12.24 1.51 15.35
CA LEU A 197 12.95 2.42 16.24
C LEU A 197 14.08 1.67 16.97
N GLY A 198 15.30 2.18 16.85
CA GLY A 198 16.50 1.57 17.43
C GLY A 198 17.34 0.75 16.44
N ASP A 199 16.82 0.46 15.25
CA ASP A 199 17.60 -0.22 14.20
C ASP A 199 18.72 0.68 13.67
N VAL A 200 19.81 0.06 13.21
CA VAL A 200 20.94 0.75 12.57
C VAL A 200 20.71 0.82 11.07
N VAL A 201 20.78 2.03 10.50
CA VAL A 201 20.72 2.27 9.06
C VAL A 201 22.10 2.66 8.55
N LEU A 202 22.57 2.00 7.50
CA LEU A 202 23.85 2.26 6.84
C LEU A 202 23.62 2.78 5.41
N ASP A 203 24.30 3.87 5.07
CA ASP A 203 24.42 4.41 3.71
C ASP A 203 25.92 4.58 3.38
N ARG A 204 26.36 4.17 2.19
CA ARG A 204 27.78 4.12 1.79
C ARG A 204 28.00 4.70 0.40
#